data_AF-A0A645FAW8-F1
#
_entry.id   AF-A0A645FAW8-F1
#
_cell.length_a   1.000
_cell.length_b   1.000
_cell.length_c   1.000
_cell.angle_alpha   90.00
_cell.angle_beta   90.00
_cell.angle_gamma   90.00
#
_symmetry.space_group_name_H-M   'P 1'
#
loop_
_entity.id
_entity.type
_entity.pdbx_description
1 polymer ?
#
loop_
_entity_poly.entity_id
_entity_poly.type
_entity_poly.pdbx_seq_one_letter_code
_entity_poly.pdbx_strand_id
1 'polypeptide(L)'
;MLVNSSQALEKVIRDDLRAFYIPSMEEAARLGNIKVANMIMLGAYIRATGALRIETLEKMLAHIFTGPKAHLVELNIKALQTGASFVA
;
A
#
# COMPACT_ATOMS: atom_id res chain seq x y z
N MET A 1 5.39 12.14 5.81
CA MET A 1 5.38 12.08 4.33
C MET A 1 5.56 10.64 3.89
N LEU A 2 4.86 10.22 2.84
CA LEU A 2 4.96 8.89 2.25
C LEU A 2 5.57 9.03 0.86
N VAL A 3 6.61 8.25 0.58
CA VAL A 3 7.37 8.37 -0.67
C VAL A 3 7.40 7.00 -1.33
N ASN A 4 6.98 6.94 -2.60
CA ASN A 4 7.22 5.77 -3.43
C ASN A 4 8.70 5.73 -3.84
N SER A 5 9.51 4.95 -3.13
CA SER A 5 10.97 4.92 -3.35
C SER A 5 11.38 4.20 -4.64
N SER A 6 10.44 3.50 -5.30
CA SER A 6 10.68 2.91 -6.62
C SER A 6 10.83 3.95 -7.73
N GLN A 7 10.34 5.17 -7.50
CA GLN A 7 10.31 6.24 -8.51
C GLN A 7 10.97 7.53 -8.04
N ALA A 8 11.00 7.78 -6.74
CA ALA A 8 11.73 8.92 -6.18
C ALA A 8 13.23 8.61 -6.11
N LEU A 9 14.02 9.30 -6.93
CA LEU A 9 15.48 9.19 -6.95
C LEU A 9 16.16 9.97 -5.81
N GLU A 10 15.49 11.01 -5.30
CA GLU A 10 16.04 11.90 -4.30
C GLU A 10 15.40 11.67 -2.93
N LYS A 11 16.22 11.77 -1.88
CA LYS A 11 15.75 11.74 -0.50
C LYS A 11 15.19 13.10 -0.11
N VAL A 12 14.21 13.03 0.78
CA VAL A 12 13.56 14.19 1.39
C VAL A 12 14.56 14.88 2.30
N ILE A 13 14.83 16.17 2.03
CA ILE A 13 15.83 16.98 2.78
C ILE A 13 15.19 17.67 3.99
N ARG A 14 13.84 17.73 4.03
CA ARG A 14 13.10 18.31 5.16
C ARG A 14 13.29 17.49 6.44
N ASP A 15 13.69 18.17 7.50
CA ASP A 15 13.92 17.64 8.85
C ASP A 15 12.68 17.73 9.76
N ASP A 16 11.74 18.61 9.43
CA ASP A 16 10.47 18.79 10.14
C ASP A 16 9.40 17.73 9.83
N LEU A 17 9.70 16.79 8.93
CA LEU A 17 8.78 15.71 8.54
C LEU A 17 9.39 14.33 8.78
N ARG A 18 8.58 13.42 9.33
CA ARG A 18 8.86 11.98 9.28
C ARG A 18 8.55 11.45 7.90
N ALA A 19 9.57 10.95 7.18
CA ALA A 19 9.41 10.32 5.86
C ALA A 19 9.41 8.79 5.98
N PHE A 20 8.46 8.13 5.31
CA PHE A 20 8.46 6.69 5.09
C PHE A 20 8.64 6.42 3.60
N TYR A 21 9.61 5.57 3.27
CA TYR A 21 9.98 5.21 1.91
C TYR A 21 9.47 3.80 1.63
N ILE A 22 8.57 3.67 0.67
CA ILE A 22 7.88 2.43 0.35
C ILE A 22 8.23 2.02 -1.09
N PRO A 23 8.94 0.90 -1.30
CA PRO A 23 9.31 0.40 -2.63
C PRO A 23 8.10 -0.30 -3.29
N SER A 24 7.06 0.47 -3.59
CA SER A 24 5.76 -0.08 -3.97
C SER A 24 5.77 -0.90 -5.25
N MET A 25 6.62 -0.56 -6.23
CA MET A 25 6.71 -1.31 -7.49
C MET A 25 7.41 -2.65 -7.30
N GLU A 26 8.49 -2.69 -6.52
CA GLU A 26 9.24 -3.91 -6.23
C GLU A 26 8.37 -4.89 -5.44
N GLU A 27 7.67 -4.40 -4.40
CA GLU A 27 6.76 -5.26 -3.63
C GLU A 27 5.57 -5.75 -4.49
N ALA A 28 5.01 -4.89 -5.35
CA ALA A 28 3.94 -5.31 -6.26
C ALA A 28 4.41 -6.38 -7.27
N ALA A 29 5.64 -6.24 -7.77
CA ALA A 29 6.27 -7.23 -8.64
C ALA A 29 6.49 -8.57 -7.91
N ARG A 30 6.95 -8.54 -6.64
CA ARG A 30 7.07 -9.75 -5.80
C ARG A 30 5.75 -10.43 -5.52
N LEU A 31 4.67 -9.66 -5.39
CA LEU A 31 3.31 -10.17 -5.27
C LEU A 31 2.74 -10.70 -6.60
N GLY A 32 3.48 -10.57 -7.71
CA GLY A 32 3.11 -11.11 -9.02
C GLY A 32 2.17 -10.22 -9.81
N ASN A 33 1.87 -8.99 -9.35
CA ASN A 33 1.03 -8.06 -10.09
C ASN A 33 1.40 -6.60 -9.82
N ILE A 34 2.12 -5.99 -10.75
CA ILE A 34 2.52 -4.57 -10.66
C ILE A 34 1.35 -3.61 -10.43
N LYS A 35 0.11 -3.99 -10.81
CA LYS A 35 -1.07 -3.13 -10.65
C LYS A 35 -1.48 -2.94 -9.19
N VAL A 36 -0.96 -3.73 -8.24
CA VAL A 36 -1.27 -3.56 -6.81
C VAL A 36 -0.31 -2.62 -6.07
N ALA A 37 0.61 -1.95 -6.76
CA ALA A 37 1.51 -0.96 -6.17
C ALA A 37 0.76 0.18 -5.45
N ASN A 38 -0.39 0.58 -5.99
CA ASN A 38 -1.26 1.58 -5.37
C ASN A 38 -1.84 1.10 -4.02
N MET A 39 -2.17 -0.19 -3.88
CA MET A 39 -2.65 -0.76 -2.62
C MET A 39 -1.55 -0.80 -1.58
N ILE A 40 -0.31 -1.06 -1.96
CA ILE A 40 0.84 -0.95 -1.06
C ILE A 40 0.96 0.47 -0.53
N MET A 41 0.89 1.49 -1.40
CA MET A 41 0.92 2.88 -0.92
C MET A 41 -0.29 3.23 -0.04
N LEU A 42 -1.48 2.74 -0.38
CA LEU A 42 -2.69 2.95 0.41
C LEU A 42 -2.59 2.34 1.81
N GLY A 43 -2.02 1.14 1.93
CA GLY A 43 -1.78 0.50 3.21
C GLY A 43 -0.86 1.32 4.11
N ALA A 44 0.23 1.83 3.56
CA ALA A 44 1.15 2.72 4.27
C ALA A 44 0.45 4.01 4.71
N TYR A 45 -0.37 4.60 3.85
CA TYR A 45 -1.15 5.80 4.18
C TYR A 45 -2.12 5.59 5.33
N ILE A 46 -2.88 4.49 5.30
CA ILE A 46 -3.85 4.18 6.35
C ILE A 46 -3.13 3.96 7.69
N ARG A 47 -2.03 3.22 7.69
CA ARG A 47 -1.24 2.99 8.91
C ARG A 47 -0.64 4.29 9.47
N ALA A 48 -0.12 5.16 8.60
CA ALA A 48 0.51 6.41 9.02
C ALA A 48 -0.49 7.44 9.56
N THR A 49 -1.72 7.45 9.03
CA THR A 49 -2.73 8.44 9.38
C THR A 49 -3.71 7.95 10.45
N GLY A 50 -3.90 6.64 10.57
CA GLY A 50 -4.99 6.07 11.38
C GLY A 50 -6.38 6.45 10.87
N ALA A 51 -6.51 7.02 9.67
CA ALA A 51 -7.77 7.56 9.15
C ALA A 51 -8.84 6.48 8.94
N LEU A 52 -8.41 5.24 8.73
CA LEU A 52 -9.27 4.09 8.51
C LEU A 52 -8.71 2.87 9.26
N ARG A 53 -9.60 1.94 9.61
CA ARG A 53 -9.21 0.61 10.07
C ARG A 53 -8.91 -0.27 8.86
N ILE A 54 -7.83 -1.05 8.90
CA ILE A 54 -7.44 -1.94 7.80
C ILE A 54 -8.56 -2.95 7.51
N GLU A 55 -9.21 -3.46 8.55
CA GLU A 55 -10.31 -4.43 8.45
C GLU A 55 -11.53 -3.85 7.70
N THR A 56 -11.75 -2.53 7.79
CA THR A 56 -12.81 -1.87 7.02
C THR A 56 -12.49 -1.92 5.52
N LEU A 57 -11.22 -1.73 5.14
CA LEU A 57 -10.80 -1.79 3.75
C LEU A 57 -10.86 -3.21 3.19
N GLU A 58 -10.44 -4.21 3.97
CA GLU A 58 -10.52 -5.62 3.57
C GLU A 58 -11.95 -6.04 3.22
N LYS A 59 -12.92 -5.63 4.06
CA LYS A 59 -14.36 -5.85 3.79
C LYS A 59 -14.84 -5.13 2.54
N MET A 60 -14.40 -3.89 2.34
CA MET A 60 -14.77 -3.10 1.16
C MET A 60 -14.21 -3.72 -0.13
N LEU A 61 -12.97 -4.20 -0.12
CA LEU A 61 -12.37 -4.91 -1.25
C LEU A 61 -13.18 -6.16 -1.64
N ALA A 62 -13.61 -6.95 -0.65
CA ALA A 62 -14.46 -8.12 -0.89
C ALA A 62 -15.81 -7.75 -1.53
N HIS A 63 -16.33 -6.55 -1.25
CA HIS A 63 -17.59 -6.07 -1.84
C HIS A 63 -17.40 -5.50 -3.26
N ILE A 64 -16.27 -4.85 -3.53
CA ILE A 64 -15.98 -4.23 -4.83
C ILE A 64 -15.56 -5.29 -5.86
N PHE A 65 -14.68 -6.21 -5.46
CA PHE A 65 -14.12 -7.21 -6.36
C PHE A 65 -14.91 -8.50 -6.28
N THR A 66 -15.98 -8.57 -7.08
CA THR A 66 -16.87 -9.73 -7.18
C THR A 66 -16.74 -10.45 -8.52
N GLY A 67 -17.33 -11.63 -8.61
CA GLY A 67 -17.38 -12.43 -9.84
C GLY A 67 -15.99 -12.77 -10.39
N PRO A 68 -15.68 -12.50 -11.68
CA PRO A 68 -14.40 -12.87 -12.30
C PRO A 68 -13.18 -12.26 -11.61
N LYS A 69 -13.37 -11.15 -10.88
CA LYS A 69 -12.31 -10.40 -10.21
C LYS A 69 -12.13 -10.77 -8.74
N ALA A 70 -12.91 -11.71 -8.20
CA ALA A 70 -12.83 -12.10 -6.79
C ALA A 70 -11.43 -12.57 -6.35
N HIS A 71 -10.68 -13.21 -7.25
CA HIS A 71 -9.29 -13.62 -7.02
C HIS A 71 -8.35 -12.44 -6.74
N LEU A 72 -8.72 -11.21 -7.11
CA LEU A 72 -7.93 -10.01 -6.83
C LEU A 72 -8.07 -9.55 -5.38
N VAL A 73 -9.12 -9.96 -4.66
CA VAL A 73 -9.36 -9.54 -3.27
C VAL A 73 -8.16 -9.90 -2.39
N GLU A 74 -7.78 -11.17 -2.38
CA GLU A 74 -6.68 -11.67 -1.54
C GLU A 74 -5.36 -10.96 -1.87
N LEU A 75 -5.10 -10.73 -3.16
CA LEU A 75 -3.90 -10.05 -3.61
C LEU A 75 -3.85 -8.58 -3.18
N ASN A 76 -4.98 -7.86 -3.29
CA ASN A 76 -5.06 -6.46 -2.85
C ASN A 76 -4.98 -6.35 -1.31
N ILE A 77 -5.52 -7.32 -0.57
CA ILE A 77 -5.38 -7.38 0.90
C ILE A 77 -3.90 -7.57 1.28
N LYS A 78 -3.20 -8.54 0.67
CA LYS A 78 -1.76 -8.73 0.90
C LYS A 78 -0.97 -7.46 0.57
N ALA A 79 -1.30 -6.80 -0.55
CA ALA A 79 -0.68 -5.55 -0.95
C ALA A 79 -0.87 -4.43 0.11
N LEU A 80 -2.09 -4.26 0.64
CA LEU A 80 -2.37 -3.32 1.72
C LEU A 80 -1.55 -3.63 2.98
N GLN A 81 -1.51 -4.89 3.39
CA GLN A 81 -0.78 -5.31 4.58
C GLN A 81 0.74 -5.10 4.42
N THR A 82 1.29 -5.40 3.24
CA THR A 82 2.67 -5.10 2.90
C THR A 82 2.95 -3.60 3.00
N GLY A 83 2.08 -2.76 2.47
CA GLY A 83 2.18 -1.31 2.61
C GLY A 83 2.21 -0.82 4.05
N ALA A 84 1.26 -1.31 4.86
CA ALA A 84 1.13 -0.93 6.25
C ALA A 84 2.38 -1.30 7.08
N SER A 85 3.07 -2.40 6.74
CA SER A 85 4.24 -2.85 7.49
C SER A 85 5.47 -1.92 7.38
N PHE A 86 5.52 -1.04 6.37
CA PHE A 86 6.56 -0.02 6.24
C PHE A 86 6.38 1.18 7.19
N VAL A 87 5.29 1.21 7.97
CA VAL A 87 4.95 2.32 8.84
C VAL A 87 4.74 1.82 10.27
N ALA A 88 5.58 2.31 11.19
CA ALA A 88 5.54 1.98 12.62
C ALA A 88 4.41 2.70 13.35
#